data_AF-A0A960WKD0-F1
#
_entry.id   AF-A0A960WKD0-F1
#
_cell.length_a   1.000
_cell.length_b   1.000
_cell.length_c   1.000
_cell.angle_alpha   90.00
_cell.angle_beta   90.00
_cell.angle_gamma   90.00
#
_symmetry.space_group_name_H-M   'P 1'
#
loop_
_entity.id
_entity.type
_entity.pdbx_description
1 polymer ?
#
loop_
_entity_poly.entity_id
_entity_poly.type
_entity_poly.pdbx_seq_one_letter_code
_entity_poly.pdbx_strand_id
1 'polypeptide(L)'
;MLSTVDELRIALQNLNPMYYTTLAKVISLQKNDVTSTLTVELLTGERIAGVTHNHEGEPAVGATCLVTFRDNKQSRPHASDFSKYASIEMNVADSLVKVDKDEISFVSNGLEIIMKEGKITLIADTIQINGELKATGEVTAMSEGPGVKLSTHMHPSATPGAPSSPTPGT
;
A
#
# COMPACT_ATOMS: atom_id res chain seq x y z
N MET A 1 25.19 14.76 -17.84
CA MET A 1 24.01 13.86 -17.98
C MET A 1 22.79 14.71 -17.68
N LEU A 2 21.90 14.89 -18.66
CA LEU A 2 20.58 15.46 -18.40
C LEU A 2 19.78 14.44 -17.59
N SER A 3 18.92 14.91 -16.68
CA SER A 3 18.06 13.99 -15.94
C SER A 3 17.02 13.41 -16.89
N THR A 4 16.51 12.19 -16.62
CA THR A 4 15.46 11.54 -17.41
C THR A 4 14.23 12.44 -17.61
N VAL A 5 14.00 13.35 -16.66
CA VAL A 5 12.91 14.32 -16.67
C VAL A 5 13.16 15.47 -17.65
N ASP A 6 14.40 15.91 -17.82
CA ASP A 6 14.77 16.95 -18.80
C ASP A 6 14.61 16.46 -20.24
N GLU A 7 14.95 15.20 -20.50
CA GLU A 7 14.80 14.57 -21.82
C GLU A 7 13.31 14.46 -22.23
N LEU A 8 12.44 14.07 -21.29
CA LEU A 8 10.99 14.03 -21.48
C LEU A 8 10.41 15.42 -21.79
N ARG A 9 10.85 16.46 -21.07
CA ARG A 9 10.42 17.85 -21.32
C ARG A 9 10.74 18.28 -22.76
N ILE A 10 11.97 18.03 -23.22
CA ILE A 10 12.41 18.41 -24.57
C ILE A 10 11.61 17.66 -25.63
N ALA A 11 11.38 16.36 -25.45
CA ALA A 11 10.59 15.54 -26.37
C ALA A 11 9.13 16.03 -26.49
N LEU A 12 8.48 16.32 -25.37
CA LEU A 12 7.09 16.81 -25.33
C LEU A 12 6.94 18.16 -26.04
N GLN A 13 7.85 19.10 -25.80
CA GLN A 13 7.82 20.43 -26.43
C GLN A 13 8.02 20.36 -27.96
N ASN A 14 8.88 19.47 -28.43
CA ASN A 14 9.14 19.30 -29.87
C ASN A 14 7.96 18.64 -30.61
N LEU A 15 7.27 17.71 -29.96
CA LEU A 15 6.13 16.99 -30.57
C LEU A 15 4.83 17.78 -30.52
N ASN A 16 4.67 18.68 -29.54
CA ASN A 16 3.43 19.38 -29.26
C ASN A 16 3.70 20.89 -29.03
N PRO A 17 3.92 21.69 -30.08
CA PRO A 17 4.27 23.12 -29.93
C PRO A 17 3.15 23.97 -29.29
N MET A 18 1.94 23.43 -29.17
CA MET A 18 0.83 24.04 -28.40
C MET A 18 0.86 23.66 -26.91
N TYR A 19 1.90 23.00 -26.42
CA TYR A 19 2.02 22.63 -25.02
C TYR A 19 3.37 23.09 -24.48
N TYR A 20 3.32 23.83 -23.38
CA TYR A 20 4.51 24.24 -22.64
C TYR A 20 4.62 23.42 -21.37
N THR A 21 5.73 22.72 -21.19
CA THR A 21 6.00 21.92 -19.98
C THR A 21 7.15 22.52 -19.17
N THR A 22 6.99 22.57 -17.86
CA THR A 22 8.01 23.03 -16.92
C THR A 22 8.04 22.16 -15.67
N LEU A 23 9.14 22.23 -14.93
CA LEU A 23 9.26 21.57 -13.63
C LEU A 23 8.57 22.39 -12.54
N ALA A 24 7.91 21.69 -11.63
CA ALA A 24 7.32 22.28 -10.45
C ALA A 24 7.43 21.37 -9.22
N LYS A 25 7.26 21.96 -8.05
CA LYS A 25 7.20 21.27 -6.76
C LYS A 25 5.78 21.31 -6.21
N VAL A 26 5.26 20.18 -5.76
CA VAL A 26 3.95 20.10 -5.09
C VAL A 26 4.03 20.81 -3.74
N ILE A 27 3.16 21.80 -3.52
CA ILE A 27 3.05 22.55 -2.27
C ILE A 27 1.89 22.04 -1.43
N SER A 28 0.76 21.73 -2.06
CA SER A 28 -0.40 21.18 -1.38
C SER A 28 -1.28 20.36 -2.33
N LEU A 29 -2.06 19.47 -1.73
CA LEU A 29 -3.12 18.69 -2.36
C LEU A 29 -4.45 19.15 -1.76
N GLN A 30 -5.40 19.54 -2.60
CA GLN A 30 -6.77 19.86 -2.24
C GLN A 30 -7.68 18.75 -2.78
N LYS A 31 -8.34 18.05 -1.87
CA LYS A 31 -9.23 16.93 -2.21
C LYS A 31 -10.66 17.32 -1.85
N ASN A 32 -11.54 17.19 -2.83
CA ASN A 32 -12.98 17.27 -2.66
C ASN A 32 -13.58 15.92 -3.10
N ASP A 33 -14.84 15.66 -2.76
CA ASP A 33 -15.50 14.35 -3.01
C ASP A 33 -15.49 13.90 -4.48
N VAL A 34 -15.25 14.82 -5.42
CA VAL A 34 -15.33 14.59 -6.87
C VAL A 34 -13.99 14.81 -7.59
N THR A 35 -13.10 15.65 -7.04
CA THR A 35 -11.86 16.06 -7.74
C THR A 35 -10.72 16.29 -6.76
N SER A 36 -9.50 15.97 -7.20
CA SER A 36 -8.27 16.35 -6.52
C SER A 36 -7.50 17.34 -7.38
N THR A 37 -7.07 18.45 -6.78
CA THR A 37 -6.23 19.45 -7.45
C THR A 37 -5.02 19.79 -6.58
N LEU A 38 -3.95 20.23 -7.22
CA LEU A 38 -2.68 20.57 -6.59
C LEU A 38 -2.48 22.07 -6.62
N THR A 39 -1.78 22.57 -5.60
CA THR A 39 -0.99 23.79 -5.73
C THR A 39 0.46 23.41 -5.94
N VAL A 40 1.08 23.95 -6.99
CA VAL A 40 2.48 23.71 -7.34
C VAL A 40 3.25 25.03 -7.36
N GLU A 41 4.56 24.94 -7.12
CA GLU A 41 5.50 26.05 -7.24
C GLU A 41 6.46 25.76 -8.40
N LEU A 42 6.46 26.62 -9.41
CA LEU A 42 7.37 26.52 -10.55
C LEU A 42 8.80 26.82 -10.11
N LEU A 43 9.80 26.43 -10.92
CA LEU A 43 11.20 26.83 -10.69
C LEU A 43 11.43 28.35 -10.63
N THR A 44 10.53 29.13 -11.22
CA THR A 44 10.53 30.61 -11.15
C THR A 44 10.07 31.15 -9.79
N GLY A 45 9.56 30.30 -8.91
CA GLY A 45 8.95 30.68 -7.63
C GLY A 45 7.45 31.03 -7.73
N GLU A 46 6.89 31.02 -8.94
CA GLU A 46 5.46 31.26 -9.16
C GLU A 46 4.62 30.09 -8.63
N ARG A 47 3.50 30.40 -7.95
CA ARG A 47 2.57 29.40 -7.44
C ARG A 47 1.31 29.32 -8.28
N ILE A 48 0.93 28.11 -8.64
CA ILE A 48 -0.22 27.82 -9.49
C ILE A 48 -1.13 26.85 -8.76
N ALA A 49 -2.39 27.26 -8.54
CA ALA A 49 -3.43 26.46 -7.92
C ALA A 49 -4.37 25.85 -8.97
N GLY A 50 -5.13 24.83 -8.57
CA GLY A 50 -6.10 24.17 -9.46
C GLY A 50 -5.44 23.27 -10.51
N VAL A 51 -4.22 22.81 -10.26
CA VAL A 51 -3.51 21.91 -11.18
C VAL A 51 -4.09 20.50 -11.07
N THR A 52 -4.57 19.97 -12.19
CA THR A 52 -5.12 18.61 -12.25
C THR A 52 -4.00 17.56 -12.31
N HIS A 53 -4.26 16.31 -11.93
CA HIS A 53 -3.30 15.22 -12.05
C HIS A 53 -4.02 13.87 -12.28
N ASN A 54 -3.27 12.83 -12.66
CA ASN A 54 -3.82 11.48 -12.81
C ASN A 54 -4.24 10.88 -11.47
N HIS A 55 -5.30 10.07 -11.48
CA HIS A 55 -5.89 9.46 -10.29
C HIS A 55 -5.17 8.19 -9.80
N GLU A 56 -4.06 7.79 -10.43
CA GLU A 56 -3.34 6.54 -10.11
C GLU A 56 -2.61 6.58 -8.75
N GLY A 57 -2.56 7.75 -8.09
CA GLY A 57 -2.02 7.93 -6.76
C GLY A 57 -2.14 9.37 -6.27
N GLU A 58 -1.93 9.58 -4.97
CA GLU A 58 -1.89 10.91 -4.36
C GLU A 58 -0.45 11.41 -4.33
N PRO A 59 -0.12 12.49 -5.06
CA PRO A 59 1.22 13.05 -5.03
C PRO A 59 1.62 13.54 -3.63
N ALA A 60 2.85 13.25 -3.21
CA ALA A 60 3.32 13.73 -1.92
C ALA A 60 3.65 15.22 -1.95
N VAL A 61 3.41 15.92 -0.82
CA VAL A 61 3.91 17.29 -0.64
C VAL A 61 5.44 17.31 -0.77
N GLY A 62 5.93 18.27 -1.55
CA GLY A 62 7.32 18.42 -1.92
C GLY A 62 7.79 17.46 -3.02
N ALA A 63 6.91 16.69 -3.67
CA ALA A 63 7.26 15.96 -4.88
C ALA A 63 7.63 16.94 -6.00
N THR A 64 8.63 16.59 -6.81
CA THR A 64 8.88 17.28 -8.07
C THR A 64 8.00 16.63 -9.15
N CYS A 65 7.48 17.42 -10.09
CA CYS A 65 6.61 16.95 -11.16
C CYS A 65 6.80 17.79 -12.44
N LEU A 66 6.28 17.28 -13.55
CA LEU A 66 6.14 18.03 -14.79
C LEU A 66 4.75 18.66 -14.83
N VAL A 67 4.69 19.97 -15.07
CA VAL A 67 3.44 20.69 -15.26
C VAL A 67 3.35 21.10 -16.72
N THR A 68 2.29 20.66 -17.38
CA THR A 68 2.01 20.93 -18.78
C THR A 68 0.86 21.92 -18.89
N PHE A 69 1.09 22.97 -19.65
CA PHE A 69 0.14 24.02 -20.03
C PHE A 69 -0.22 23.86 -21.49
N ARG A 70 -1.47 24.17 -21.85
CA ARG A 70 -1.89 24.23 -23.26
C ARG A 70 -1.92 25.69 -23.71
N ASP A 71 -1.25 25.98 -24.81
CA ASP A 71 -1.13 27.33 -25.36
C ASP A 71 -2.53 27.84 -25.76
N ASN A 72 -2.80 29.12 -25.45
CA ASN A 72 -4.10 29.81 -25.33
C ASN A 72 -4.95 29.59 -24.07
N LYS A 73 -4.67 28.62 -23.19
CA LYS A 73 -5.39 28.44 -21.92
C LYS A 73 -4.46 28.00 -20.78
N GLN A 74 -3.77 28.96 -20.18
CA GLN A 74 -3.11 28.79 -18.87
C GLN A 74 -4.08 28.32 -17.77
N SER A 75 -5.40 28.40 -18.00
CA SER A 75 -6.45 28.09 -17.03
C SER A 75 -6.64 26.61 -16.72
N ARG A 76 -5.94 25.68 -17.39
CA ARG A 76 -6.07 24.23 -17.14
C ARG A 76 -4.72 23.51 -17.10
N PRO A 77 -3.87 23.81 -16.11
CA PRO A 77 -2.61 23.11 -15.94
C PRO A 77 -2.85 21.66 -15.51
N HIS A 78 -2.00 20.76 -16.00
CA HIS A 78 -2.00 19.35 -15.65
C HIS A 78 -0.60 18.91 -15.21
N ALA A 79 -0.51 18.17 -14.11
CA ALA A 79 0.72 17.66 -13.55
C ALA A 79 0.86 16.14 -13.73
N SER A 80 2.05 15.71 -14.13
CA SER A 80 2.43 14.31 -14.33
C SER A 80 3.85 14.05 -13.80
N ASP A 81 4.28 12.79 -13.86
CA ASP A 81 5.67 12.38 -13.61
C ASP A 81 6.20 12.80 -12.23
N PHE A 82 5.43 12.49 -11.19
CA PHE A 82 5.76 12.82 -9.81
C PHE A 82 6.96 12.00 -9.30
N SER A 83 7.90 12.67 -8.62
CA SER A 83 9.08 12.03 -8.04
C SER A 83 8.77 11.15 -6.82
N LYS A 84 7.60 11.33 -6.19
CA LYS A 84 7.14 10.57 -5.02
C LYS A 84 5.62 10.71 -4.82
N TYR A 85 5.00 9.65 -4.32
CA TYR A 85 3.58 9.60 -3.94
C TYR A 85 3.45 9.46 -2.42
N ALA A 86 2.38 10.01 -1.85
CA ALA A 86 2.00 9.81 -0.45
C ALA A 86 1.21 8.51 -0.28
N SER A 87 0.40 8.18 -1.28
CA SER A 87 -0.34 6.93 -1.38
C SER A 87 -0.52 6.54 -2.85
N ILE A 88 -0.58 5.24 -3.10
CA ILE A 88 -0.92 4.63 -4.39
C ILE A 88 -2.02 3.61 -4.10
N GLU A 89 -3.10 3.68 -4.85
CA GLU A 89 -4.19 2.71 -4.81
C GLU A 89 -4.54 2.33 -6.24
N MET A 90 -4.48 1.04 -6.55
CA MET A 90 -4.74 0.55 -7.90
C MET A 90 -5.46 -0.79 -7.89
N ASN A 91 -6.33 -0.95 -8.89
CA ASN A 91 -6.90 -2.25 -9.21
C ASN A 91 -5.98 -2.96 -10.21
N VAL A 92 -5.48 -4.13 -9.82
CA VAL A 92 -4.69 -5.04 -10.67
C VAL A 92 -5.56 -6.27 -10.92
N ALA A 93 -6.16 -6.34 -12.12
CA ALA A 93 -7.28 -7.25 -12.41
C ALA A 93 -8.39 -7.08 -11.35
N ASP A 94 -8.82 -8.17 -10.71
CA ASP A 94 -9.86 -8.17 -9.67
C ASP A 94 -9.28 -7.97 -8.24
N SER A 95 -8.04 -7.48 -8.14
CA SER A 95 -7.35 -7.29 -6.85
C SER A 95 -7.07 -5.83 -6.58
N LEU A 96 -7.23 -5.41 -5.33
CA LEU A 96 -6.87 -4.07 -4.86
C LEU A 96 -5.47 -4.10 -4.25
N VAL A 97 -4.60 -3.21 -4.72
CA VAL A 97 -3.28 -2.97 -4.14
C VAL A 97 -3.24 -1.55 -3.61
N LYS A 98 -2.89 -1.40 -2.34
CA LYS A 98 -2.73 -0.12 -1.68
C LYS A 98 -1.36 -0.04 -1.02
N VAL A 99 -0.68 1.09 -1.25
CA VAL A 99 0.59 1.42 -0.65
C VAL A 99 0.51 2.84 -0.14
N ASP A 100 0.62 3.01 1.17
CA ASP A 100 0.80 4.32 1.80
C ASP A 100 1.94 4.26 2.83
N LYS A 101 2.18 5.38 3.53
CA LYS A 101 3.29 5.50 4.49
C LYS A 101 3.17 4.57 5.70
N ASP A 102 1.95 4.15 6.06
CA ASP A 102 1.65 3.42 7.29
C ASP A 102 1.24 1.96 6.99
N GLU A 103 0.76 1.71 5.77
CA GLU A 103 0.13 0.46 5.38
C GLU A 103 0.47 0.04 3.94
N ILE A 104 0.80 -1.24 3.76
CA ILE A 104 0.78 -1.91 2.46
C ILE A 104 -0.28 -3.00 2.53
N SER A 105 -1.28 -2.95 1.66
CA SER A 105 -2.33 -3.96 1.60
C SER A 105 -2.55 -4.50 0.19
N PHE A 106 -2.83 -5.80 0.14
CA PHE A 106 -3.21 -6.55 -1.05
C PHE A 106 -4.49 -7.31 -0.72
N VAL A 107 -5.57 -7.04 -1.45
CA VAL A 107 -6.88 -7.66 -1.26
C VAL A 107 -7.30 -8.30 -2.58
N SER A 108 -7.53 -9.61 -2.56
CA SER A 108 -7.92 -10.38 -3.74
C SER A 108 -8.78 -11.56 -3.31
N ASN A 109 -10.04 -11.63 -3.77
CA ASN A 109 -10.93 -12.80 -3.69
C ASN A 109 -10.68 -13.75 -2.50
N GLY A 110 -10.95 -13.28 -1.27
CA GLY A 110 -10.83 -14.09 -0.05
C GLY A 110 -9.42 -14.16 0.58
N LEU A 111 -8.43 -13.51 -0.03
CA LEU A 111 -7.11 -13.28 0.53
C LEU A 111 -6.90 -11.78 0.81
N GLU A 112 -6.53 -11.46 2.05
CA GLU A 112 -6.03 -10.14 2.43
C GLU A 112 -4.65 -10.28 3.08
N ILE A 113 -3.70 -9.50 2.58
CA ILE A 113 -2.36 -9.35 3.16
C ILE A 113 -2.21 -7.89 3.55
N ILE A 114 -2.01 -7.63 4.84
CA ILE A 114 -1.89 -6.27 5.37
C ILE A 114 -0.60 -6.17 6.17
N MET A 115 0.29 -5.26 5.78
CA MET A 115 1.51 -4.91 6.50
C MET A 115 1.32 -3.52 7.11
N LYS A 116 1.26 -3.45 8.45
CA LYS A 116 0.97 -2.21 9.18
C LYS A 116 1.58 -2.25 10.57
N GLU A 117 2.16 -1.14 11.03
CA GLU A 117 2.73 -1.02 12.38
C GLU A 117 3.74 -2.14 12.73
N GLY A 118 4.53 -2.58 11.76
CA GLY A 118 5.49 -3.68 11.92
C GLY A 118 4.87 -5.07 12.05
N LYS A 119 3.55 -5.21 11.80
CA LYS A 119 2.82 -6.48 11.80
C LYS A 119 2.45 -6.88 10.38
N ILE A 120 2.34 -8.19 10.16
CA ILE A 120 1.75 -8.78 8.95
C ILE A 120 0.48 -9.52 9.37
N THR A 121 -0.65 -9.12 8.80
CA THR A 121 -1.94 -9.79 8.95
C THR A 121 -2.24 -10.55 7.66
N LEU A 122 -2.55 -11.84 7.78
CA LEU A 122 -2.97 -12.70 6.69
C LEU A 122 -4.40 -13.16 6.98
N ILE A 123 -5.35 -12.80 6.11
CA ILE A 123 -6.75 -13.20 6.20
C ILE A 123 -7.01 -14.08 4.98
N ALA A 124 -7.22 -15.38 5.23
CA ALA A 124 -7.51 -16.37 4.20
C ALA A 124 -8.12 -17.62 4.86
N ASP A 125 -8.85 -18.42 4.07
CA ASP A 125 -9.41 -19.70 4.54
C ASP A 125 -8.33 -20.72 4.92
N THR A 126 -7.19 -20.70 4.23
CA THR A 126 -6.06 -21.60 4.49
C THR A 126 -4.74 -20.89 4.26
N ILE A 127 -3.85 -20.98 5.24
CA ILE A 127 -2.47 -20.51 5.15
C ILE A 127 -1.56 -21.74 5.28
N GLN A 128 -0.87 -22.09 4.20
CA GLN A 128 0.07 -23.20 4.18
C GLN A 128 1.51 -22.70 4.34
N ILE A 129 2.25 -23.29 5.28
CA ILE A 129 3.67 -23.04 5.48
C ILE A 129 4.45 -24.27 5.01
N ASN A 130 5.25 -24.11 3.96
CA ASN A 130 6.13 -25.18 3.47
C ASN A 130 7.43 -25.19 4.28
N GLY A 131 7.45 -25.94 5.38
CA GLY A 131 8.61 -26.07 6.26
C GLY A 131 8.24 -25.88 7.73
N GLU A 132 9.13 -25.26 8.50
CA GLU A 132 8.96 -25.02 9.93
C GLU A 132 8.52 -23.57 10.21
N LEU A 133 7.51 -23.40 11.07
CA LEU A 133 7.18 -22.12 11.69
C LEU A 133 7.87 -22.01 13.05
N LYS A 134 8.76 -21.02 13.21
CA LYS A 134 9.38 -20.69 14.50
C LYS A 134 8.77 -19.40 15.04
N ALA A 135 8.17 -19.47 16.23
CA ALA A 135 7.63 -18.32 16.94
C ALA A 135 8.45 -18.06 18.21
N THR A 136 8.85 -16.80 18.43
CA THR A 136 9.55 -16.38 19.66
C THR A 136 8.59 -15.92 20.75
N GLY A 137 7.36 -15.56 20.37
CA GLY A 137 6.26 -15.22 21.28
C GLY A 137 5.25 -16.35 21.44
N GLU A 138 4.18 -16.06 22.16
CA GLU A 138 3.07 -17.00 22.36
C GLU A 138 2.35 -17.31 21.04
N VAL A 139 2.06 -18.59 20.80
CA VAL A 139 1.18 -19.02 19.71
C VAL A 139 -0.17 -19.37 20.31
N THR A 140 -1.22 -18.67 19.88
CA THR A 140 -2.59 -18.96 20.30
C THR A 140 -3.35 -19.59 19.13
N ALA A 141 -3.88 -20.79 19.33
CA ALA A 141 -4.75 -21.45 18.36
C ALA A 141 -6.21 -21.07 18.65
N MET A 142 -6.96 -20.72 17.61
CA MET A 142 -8.38 -20.34 17.72
C MET A 142 -9.20 -21.17 16.73
N SER A 143 -10.35 -21.66 17.16
CA SER A 143 -11.36 -22.30 16.30
C SER A 143 -12.74 -21.95 16.82
N GLU A 144 -13.46 -21.06 16.14
CA GLU A 144 -14.85 -20.61 16.41
C GLU A 144 -15.18 -20.24 17.88
N GLY A 145 -14.17 -20.06 18.74
CA GLY A 145 -14.31 -19.98 20.19
C GLY A 145 -13.07 -19.38 20.87
N PRO A 146 -12.97 -19.46 22.21
CA PRO A 146 -11.87 -18.86 22.95
C PRO A 146 -10.53 -19.47 22.54
N GLY A 147 -9.54 -18.61 22.31
CA GLY A 147 -8.21 -19.04 21.92
C GLY A 147 -7.49 -19.82 23.01
N VAL A 148 -6.73 -20.84 22.59
CA VAL A 148 -5.90 -21.68 23.45
C VAL A 148 -4.43 -21.30 23.24
N LYS A 149 -3.77 -20.89 24.32
CA LYS A 149 -2.31 -20.70 24.35
C LYS A 149 -1.62 -22.05 24.21
N LEU A 150 -0.81 -22.23 23.16
CA LEU A 150 -0.10 -23.49 22.93
C LEU A 150 0.99 -23.75 23.96
N SER A 151 1.55 -22.73 24.62
CA SER A 151 2.56 -22.93 25.67
C SER A 151 2.00 -23.57 26.95
N THR A 152 0.69 -23.46 27.19
CA THR A 152 0.03 -23.93 28.42
C THR A 152 -1.08 -24.94 28.18
N HIS A 153 -1.24 -25.45 26.96
CA HIS A 153 -2.32 -26.40 26.67
C HIS A 153 -2.06 -27.74 27.40
N MET A 154 -3.10 -28.28 28.04
CA MET A 154 -3.05 -29.56 28.73
C MET A 154 -4.03 -30.53 28.08
N HIS A 155 -3.59 -31.77 27.88
CA HIS A 155 -4.49 -32.87 27.56
C HIS A 155 -4.99 -33.52 28.85
N PRO A 156 -6.27 -33.92 28.93
CA PRO A 156 -6.76 -34.74 30.02
C PRO A 156 -5.91 -36.02 30.10
N SER A 157 -5.35 -36.30 31.27
CA SER A 157 -4.74 -37.61 31.51
C SER A 157 -5.84 -38.63 31.76
N ALA A 158 -5.72 -39.82 31.16
CA ALA A 158 -6.60 -40.93 31.49
C ALA A 158 -6.45 -41.27 32.98
N THR A 159 -7.58 -41.51 33.64
CA THR A 159 -7.56 -42.05 35.01
C THR A 159 -6.85 -43.41 34.97
N PRO A 160 -5.83 -43.67 35.80
CA PRO A 160 -5.20 -44.97 35.87
C PRO A 160 -6.27 -46.05 36.08
N GLY A 161 -6.28 -47.06 35.21
CA GLY A 161 -7.18 -48.21 35.37
C GLY A 161 -6.94 -48.89 36.71
N ALA A 162 -7.99 -49.50 37.27
CA ALA A 162 -7.84 -50.28 38.48
C ALA A 162 -6.78 -51.38 38.28
N PRO A 163 -5.90 -51.64 39.27
CA PRO A 163 -4.92 -52.71 39.15
C PRO A 163 -5.64 -54.04 38.89
N SER A 164 -5.09 -54.82 37.95
CA SER A 164 -5.60 -56.16 37.67
C SER A 164 -5.55 -57.02 38.93
N SER A 165 -6.59 -57.83 39.16
CA SER A 165 -6.64 -58.76 40.28
C SER A 165 -5.43 -59.71 40.24
N PRO A 166 -4.86 -60.06 41.41
CA PRO A 166 -3.74 -61.00 41.47
C PRO A 166 -4.18 -62.37 40.92
N THR A 167 -3.33 -62.98 40.10
CA THR A 167 -3.52 -64.35 39.63
C THR A 167 -3.54 -65.30 40.84
N PRO A 168 -4.58 -66.13 41.04
CA PRO A 168 -4.58 -67.12 42.10
C PRO A 168 -3.40 -68.08 41.94
N GLY A 169 -2.57 -68.20 42.99
CA GLY A 169 -1.43 -69.10 43.02
C GLY A 169 -1.87 -70.56 42.97
N THR A 170 -1.14 -71.35 42.17
CA THR A 170 -1.18 -72.83 42.16
C THR A 170 -0.43 -73.42 43.33
#